data_AF-A0A7S4K2F4-F1
#
_entry.id   AF-A0A7S4K2F4-F1
#
_cell.length_a   1.000
_cell.length_b   1.000
_cell.length_c   1.000
_cell.angle_alpha   90.00
_cell.angle_beta   90.00
_cell.angle_gamma   90.00
#
_symmetry.space_group_name_H-M   'P 1'
#
loop_
_entity.id
_entity.type
_entity.pdbx_description
1 polymer ?
#
loop_
_entity_poly.entity_id
_entity_poly.type
_entity_poly.pdbx_seq_one_letter_code
_entity_poly.pdbx_strand_id
1 'polypeptide(L)'
;MDVQTEMFLEEIADRPAEVDADTQTDPFMDRPPTPLFIPKKTGIDRETQIFEGELFDFDFEVEPILQVIVGKTLEQSLMEVLEEEELKNMRAHQEEFDQIRAAELAEAQRMEAAEVRRAEEKQRRVEQERERVANERTVSKKVAARGFAHRYVGDVVSEVFGNMEETGFFYDPLVKEIEDSFMPWLLGGVTSSINGAREAHEILEQAVVGALKLSASKNKLITDKYNELQAEANKAAEEAKEAEQPEVSGGGNARTLAC
;
A
#
# COMPACT_ATOMS: atom_id res chain seq x y z
N MET A 1 52.09 104.45 -174.81
CA MET A 1 52.83 103.50 -175.65
C MET A 1 53.10 102.28 -174.81
N ASP A 2 52.45 101.18 -175.16
CA ASP A 2 52.62 99.86 -174.56
C ASP A 2 54.03 99.33 -174.80
N VAL A 3 54.77 99.03 -173.74
CA VAL A 3 56.01 98.21 -173.74
C VAL A 3 56.21 97.77 -172.29
N GLN A 4 56.50 96.54 -171.90
CA GLN A 4 56.49 95.19 -172.49
C GLN A 4 56.74 94.28 -171.28
N THR A 5 55.90 93.26 -171.09
CA THR A 5 55.88 92.39 -169.91
C THR A 5 56.46 91.01 -170.19
N GLU A 6 57.79 90.90 -170.29
CA GLU A 6 58.46 89.59 -170.24
C GLU A 6 59.68 89.62 -169.30
N MET A 7 59.79 88.54 -168.50
CA MET A 7 60.71 88.37 -167.37
C MET A 7 62.12 87.97 -167.82
N PHE A 8 63.14 88.61 -167.24
CA PHE A 8 64.56 88.37 -167.55
C PHE A 8 65.46 88.13 -166.32
N LEU A 9 64.91 87.63 -165.21
CA LEU A 9 65.71 87.33 -164.01
C LEU A 9 65.84 85.81 -163.85
N GLU A 10 67.04 85.29 -164.12
CA GLU A 10 67.47 83.94 -163.78
C GLU A 10 67.91 83.90 -162.31
N GLU A 11 67.38 82.95 -161.53
CA GLU A 11 67.84 82.67 -160.16
C GLU A 11 69.17 81.92 -160.21
N ILE A 12 70.24 82.57 -159.72
CA ILE A 12 71.56 81.95 -159.56
C ILE A 12 71.48 80.99 -158.36
N ALA A 13 71.36 79.70 -158.65
CA ALA A 13 71.22 78.62 -157.66
C ALA A 13 72.55 78.17 -157.02
N ASP A 14 73.65 78.83 -157.31
CA ASP A 14 74.97 78.43 -156.83
C ASP A 14 75.27 79.07 -155.47
N ARG A 15 75.43 78.22 -154.45
CA ARG A 15 75.60 78.65 -153.06
C ARG A 15 77.08 78.96 -152.83
N PRO A 16 77.45 80.17 -152.36
CA PRO A 16 78.85 80.54 -152.21
C PRO A 16 79.54 79.63 -151.18
N ALA A 17 80.80 79.27 -151.45
CA ALA A 17 81.57 78.37 -150.60
C ALA A 17 81.76 78.94 -149.19
N GLU A 18 81.18 78.27 -148.20
CA GLU A 18 81.32 78.58 -146.78
C GLU A 18 82.72 78.12 -146.32
N VAL A 19 83.46 79.01 -145.64
CA VAL A 19 84.80 78.73 -145.09
C VAL A 19 84.68 78.61 -143.58
N ASP A 20 84.93 77.42 -143.06
CA ASP A 20 84.93 77.17 -141.63
C ASP A 20 86.21 77.72 -140.98
N ALA A 21 86.02 78.52 -139.92
CA ALA A 21 87.09 79.07 -139.09
C ALA A 21 86.86 78.65 -137.63
N ASP A 22 87.65 77.68 -137.17
CA ASP A 22 87.59 77.22 -135.79
C ASP A 22 88.25 78.24 -134.84
N THR A 23 87.59 78.52 -133.71
CA THR A 23 88.16 79.31 -132.60
C THR A 23 88.34 78.43 -131.37
N GLN A 24 89.55 78.45 -130.80
CA GLN A 24 89.88 77.72 -129.58
C GLN A 24 89.21 78.39 -128.37
N THR A 25 88.21 77.73 -127.78
CA THR A 25 87.59 78.11 -126.51
C THR A 25 88.05 77.16 -125.40
N ASP A 26 88.55 77.72 -124.29
CA ASP A 26 89.01 76.95 -123.12
C ASP A 26 87.79 76.50 -122.28
N PRO A 27 87.73 75.27 -121.72
CA PRO A 27 86.57 74.78 -120.99
C PRO A 27 86.37 75.52 -119.66
N PHE A 28 85.16 76.01 -119.41
CA PHE A 28 84.78 76.66 -118.16
C PHE A 28 84.71 75.61 -117.02
N MET A 29 85.56 75.74 -116.00
CA MET A 29 85.51 74.87 -114.82
C MET A 29 84.54 75.42 -113.76
N ASP A 30 83.62 74.58 -113.28
CA ASP A 30 82.61 74.96 -112.28
C ASP A 30 83.20 75.24 -110.89
N ARG A 31 82.79 76.37 -110.29
CA ARG A 31 83.19 76.77 -108.93
C ARG A 31 82.45 75.92 -107.89
N PRO A 32 83.10 75.45 -106.81
CA PRO A 32 82.40 74.71 -105.76
C PRO A 32 81.31 75.56 -105.09
N PRO A 33 80.19 74.94 -104.66
CA PRO A 33 79.06 75.65 -104.07
C PRO A 33 79.47 76.28 -102.74
N THR A 34 79.11 77.56 -102.56
CA THR A 34 79.39 78.31 -101.34
C THR A 34 78.64 77.74 -100.13
N PRO A 35 79.27 77.64 -98.95
CA PRO A 35 78.67 77.01 -97.77
C PRO A 35 77.43 77.79 -97.28
N LEU A 36 76.41 77.04 -96.82
CA LEU A 36 75.16 77.57 -96.29
C LEU A 36 75.40 78.35 -94.97
N PHE A 37 74.93 79.59 -94.94
CA PHE A 37 75.01 80.45 -93.75
C PHE A 37 73.93 80.04 -92.73
N ILE A 38 74.36 79.58 -91.54
CA ILE A 38 73.49 79.32 -90.39
C ILE A 38 73.62 80.51 -89.42
N PRO A 39 72.55 81.29 -89.17
CA PRO A 39 72.59 82.41 -88.23
C PRO A 39 72.89 81.92 -86.80
N LYS A 40 73.75 82.67 -86.09
CA LYS A 40 73.98 82.43 -84.65
C LYS A 40 72.73 82.83 -83.87
N LYS A 41 72.28 81.99 -82.93
CA LYS A 41 71.20 82.37 -82.00
C LYS A 41 71.60 83.65 -81.26
N THR A 42 70.78 84.69 -81.36
CA THR A 42 70.92 85.95 -80.62
C THR A 42 69.76 86.10 -79.65
N GLY A 43 70.04 86.00 -78.36
CA GLY A 43 69.12 86.09 -77.23
C GLY A 43 69.85 85.65 -75.95
N ILE A 44 69.39 86.11 -74.78
CA ILE A 44 69.88 85.61 -73.49
C ILE A 44 68.86 84.59 -73.01
N ASP A 45 69.28 83.33 -72.90
CA ASP A 45 68.44 82.28 -72.34
C ASP A 45 68.24 82.54 -70.84
N ARG A 46 66.99 82.47 -70.37
CA ARG A 46 66.63 82.54 -68.94
C ARG A 46 65.79 81.33 -68.60
N GLU A 47 66.16 80.65 -67.52
CA GLU A 47 65.32 79.64 -66.90
C GLU A 47 64.66 80.21 -65.65
N THR A 48 63.41 79.81 -65.43
CA THR A 48 62.67 80.10 -64.21
C THR A 48 62.20 78.76 -63.67
N GLN A 49 62.77 78.34 -62.54
CA GLN A 49 62.40 77.11 -61.85
C GLN A 49 61.96 77.46 -60.43
N ILE A 50 60.85 76.86 -60.00
CA ILE A 50 60.38 76.91 -58.61
C ILE A 50 60.93 75.68 -57.89
N PHE A 51 61.55 75.88 -56.73
CA PHE A 51 62.09 74.79 -55.91
C PHE A 51 61.09 74.29 -54.88
N GLU A 52 61.30 73.07 -54.37
CA GLU A 52 60.45 72.48 -53.33
C GLU A 52 60.40 73.39 -52.09
N GLY A 53 59.18 73.73 -51.66
CA GLY A 53 58.93 74.59 -50.49
C GLY A 53 58.86 76.09 -50.76
N GLU A 54 59.16 76.56 -51.99
CA GLU A 54 59.18 78.00 -52.31
C GLU A 54 57.77 78.63 -52.41
N LEU A 55 56.74 77.80 -52.63
CA LEU A 55 55.32 78.20 -52.71
C LEU A 55 54.46 77.67 -51.56
N PHE A 56 55.07 77.11 -50.52
CA PHE A 56 54.32 76.51 -49.41
C PHE A 56 53.66 77.57 -48.52
N ASP A 57 52.34 77.51 -48.42
CA ASP A 57 51.55 78.31 -47.46
C ASP A 57 51.06 77.39 -46.34
N PHE A 58 51.61 77.60 -45.14
CA PHE A 58 51.29 76.77 -43.98
C PHE A 58 49.82 76.88 -43.58
N ASP A 59 49.24 78.07 -43.61
CA ASP A 59 47.89 78.31 -43.12
C ASP A 59 46.85 77.63 -44.02
N PHE A 60 47.10 77.61 -45.34
CA PHE A 60 46.26 76.90 -46.30
C PHE A 60 46.40 75.38 -46.19
N GLU A 61 47.62 74.87 -46.04
CA GLU A 61 47.87 73.42 -46.03
C GLU A 61 47.52 72.74 -44.70
N VAL A 62 47.54 73.47 -43.58
CA VAL A 62 47.17 72.92 -42.26
C VAL A 62 45.66 72.89 -42.04
N GLU A 63 44.90 73.72 -42.74
CA GLU A 63 43.44 73.85 -42.54
C GLU A 63 42.68 72.51 -42.73
N PRO A 64 42.92 71.71 -43.79
CA PRO A 64 42.27 70.40 -43.95
C PRO A 64 42.67 69.40 -42.84
N ILE A 65 43.91 69.47 -42.36
CA ILE A 65 44.44 68.58 -41.31
C ILE A 65 43.73 68.90 -40.00
N LEU A 66 43.66 70.17 -39.63
CA LEU A 66 42.97 70.62 -38.42
C LEU A 66 41.47 70.31 -38.48
N GLN A 67 40.82 70.51 -39.62
CA GLN A 67 39.40 70.19 -39.78
C GLN A 67 39.12 68.71 -39.53
N VAL A 68 39.97 67.82 -40.04
CA VAL A 68 39.82 66.37 -39.82
C VAL A 68 40.09 65.99 -38.36
N ILE A 69 41.13 66.55 -37.73
CA ILE A 69 41.47 66.24 -36.34
C ILE A 69 40.37 66.73 -35.40
N VAL A 70 39.92 67.97 -35.54
CA VAL A 70 38.85 68.53 -34.72
C VAL A 70 37.53 67.79 -34.96
N GLY A 71 37.19 67.50 -36.23
CA GLY A 71 35.99 66.75 -36.57
C GLY A 71 35.97 65.37 -35.93
N LYS A 72 37.05 64.58 -36.11
CA LYS A 72 37.14 63.23 -35.55
C LYS A 72 37.17 63.21 -34.03
N THR A 73 37.89 64.15 -33.40
CA THR A 73 37.97 64.20 -31.94
C THR A 73 36.62 64.54 -31.32
N LEU A 74 35.89 65.49 -31.89
CA LEU A 74 34.53 65.82 -31.44
C LEU A 74 33.57 64.65 -31.67
N GLU A 75 33.59 64.03 -32.86
CA GLU A 75 32.71 62.90 -33.18
C GLU A 75 32.98 61.69 -32.26
N GLN A 76 34.25 61.35 -32.05
CA GLN A 76 34.65 60.28 -31.14
C GLN A 76 34.23 60.59 -29.69
N SER A 77 34.50 61.80 -29.19
CA SER A 77 34.11 62.18 -27.83
C SER A 77 32.60 62.14 -27.62
N LEU A 78 31.81 62.51 -28.62
CA LEU A 78 30.36 62.46 -28.54
C LEU A 78 29.87 61.00 -28.52
N MET A 79 30.43 60.13 -29.35
CA MET A 79 30.08 58.70 -29.35
C MET A 79 30.40 58.04 -28.00
N GLU A 80 31.57 58.33 -27.42
CA GLU A 80 31.98 57.80 -26.12
C GLU A 80 31.03 58.23 -25.00
N VAL A 81 30.67 59.52 -24.94
CA VAL A 81 29.74 60.03 -23.90
C VAL A 81 28.35 59.43 -24.05
N LEU A 82 27.86 59.27 -25.28
CA LEU A 82 26.56 58.62 -25.54
C LEU A 82 26.58 57.15 -25.10
N GLU A 83 27.64 56.41 -25.43
CA GLU A 83 27.79 55.02 -25.01
C GLU A 83 27.85 54.89 -23.48
N GLU A 84 28.55 55.79 -22.79
CA GLU A 84 28.62 55.81 -21.34
C GLU A 84 27.24 56.09 -20.69
N GLU A 85 26.45 57.02 -21.23
CA GLU A 85 25.10 57.28 -20.75
C GLU A 85 24.16 56.09 -20.98
N GLU A 86 24.21 55.48 -22.15
CA GLU A 86 23.40 54.29 -22.48
C GLU A 86 23.74 53.12 -21.55
N LEU A 87 25.04 52.84 -21.32
CA LEU A 87 25.48 51.82 -20.37
C LEU A 87 25.02 52.12 -18.95
N LYS A 88 25.07 53.38 -18.53
CA LYS A 88 24.59 53.80 -17.20
C LYS A 88 23.09 53.61 -17.06
N ASN A 89 22.31 53.96 -18.08
CA ASN A 89 20.87 53.77 -18.09
C ASN A 89 20.50 52.29 -18.03
N MET A 90 21.14 51.44 -18.85
CA MET A 90 20.92 49.99 -18.82
C MET A 90 21.25 49.38 -17.46
N ARG A 91 22.36 49.77 -16.83
CA ARG A 91 22.73 49.31 -15.48
C ARG A 91 21.71 49.71 -14.43
N ALA A 92 21.25 50.97 -14.46
CA ALA A 92 20.24 51.45 -13.53
C ALA A 92 18.92 50.67 -13.66
N HIS A 93 18.49 50.37 -14.89
CA HIS A 93 17.29 49.57 -15.14
C HIS A 93 17.47 48.12 -14.66
N GLN A 94 18.65 47.53 -14.88
CA GLN A 94 18.94 46.17 -14.41
C GLN A 94 18.93 46.11 -12.87
N GLU A 95 19.55 47.07 -12.20
CA GLU A 95 19.57 47.15 -10.73
C GLU A 95 18.16 47.31 -10.16
N GLU A 96 17.32 48.17 -10.76
CA GLU A 96 15.92 48.33 -10.36
C GLU A 96 15.14 47.01 -10.52
N PHE A 97 15.29 46.34 -11.67
CA PHE A 97 14.64 45.07 -11.93
C PHE A 97 15.09 43.98 -10.94
N ASP A 98 16.39 43.88 -10.65
CA ASP A 98 16.94 42.91 -9.71
C ASP A 98 16.46 43.19 -8.28
N GLN A 99 16.32 44.45 -7.89
CA GLN A 99 15.74 44.84 -6.60
C GLN A 99 14.27 44.41 -6.48
N ILE A 100 13.46 44.70 -7.50
CA ILE A 100 12.04 44.30 -7.54
C ILE A 100 11.95 42.77 -7.46
N ARG A 101 12.72 42.07 -8.29
CA ARG A 101 12.73 40.61 -8.33
C ARG A 101 13.15 39.99 -7.00
N ALA A 102 14.17 40.55 -6.34
CA ALA A 102 14.61 40.10 -5.02
C ALA A 102 13.53 40.30 -3.95
N ALA A 103 12.83 41.44 -3.99
CA ALA A 103 11.71 41.72 -3.09
C ALA A 103 10.52 40.76 -3.32
N GLU A 104 10.14 40.55 -4.57
CA GLU A 104 9.08 39.60 -4.96
C GLU A 104 9.42 38.16 -4.53
N LEU A 105 10.67 37.73 -4.76
CA LEU A 105 11.13 36.41 -4.34
C LEU A 105 11.07 36.24 -2.82
N ALA A 106 11.51 37.24 -2.06
CA ALA A 106 11.46 37.20 -0.60
C ALA A 106 10.01 37.15 -0.06
N GLU A 107 9.09 37.89 -0.70
CA GLU A 107 7.67 37.84 -0.35
C GLU A 107 7.06 36.48 -0.68
N ALA A 108 7.33 35.94 -1.87
CA ALA A 108 6.86 34.62 -2.28
C ALA A 108 7.33 33.53 -1.31
N GLN A 109 8.62 33.50 -0.98
CA GLN A 109 9.17 32.55 0.00
C GLN A 109 8.52 32.68 1.38
N ARG A 110 8.25 33.91 1.83
CA ARG A 110 7.54 34.16 3.10
C ARG A 110 6.12 33.59 3.06
N MET A 111 5.41 33.75 1.94
CA MET A 111 4.06 33.20 1.77
C MET A 111 4.09 31.66 1.72
N GLU A 112 4.97 31.07 0.93
CA GLU A 112 5.15 29.61 0.85
C GLU A 112 5.46 29.00 2.23
N ALA A 113 6.39 29.58 2.99
CA ALA A 113 6.72 29.11 4.33
C ALA A 113 5.53 29.23 5.31
N ALA A 114 4.65 30.22 5.13
CA ALA A 114 3.41 30.32 5.91
C ALA A 114 2.39 29.25 5.51
N GLU A 115 2.27 28.95 4.21
CA GLU A 115 1.39 27.90 3.70
C GLU A 115 1.83 26.51 4.11
N VAL A 116 3.13 26.20 4.02
CA VAL A 116 3.71 24.95 4.48
C VAL A 116 3.38 24.73 5.96
N ARG A 117 3.62 25.73 6.82
CA ARG A 117 3.28 25.64 8.25
C ARG A 117 1.79 25.39 8.51
N ARG A 118 0.91 26.07 7.77
CA ARG A 118 -0.55 25.85 7.88
C ARG A 118 -0.95 24.45 7.40
N ALA A 119 -0.33 23.96 6.32
CA ALA A 119 -0.59 22.64 5.77
C ALA A 119 -0.13 21.55 6.73
N GLU A 120 1.06 21.68 7.32
CA GLU A 120 1.59 20.78 8.34
C GLU A 120 0.70 20.76 9.60
N GLU A 121 0.26 21.92 10.10
CA GLU A 121 -0.65 21.94 11.25
C GLU A 121 -1.99 21.28 10.90
N LYS A 122 -2.55 21.56 9.71
CA LYS A 122 -3.78 20.93 9.24
C LYS A 122 -3.63 19.41 9.15
N GLN A 123 -2.54 18.92 8.57
CA GLN A 123 -2.27 17.48 8.49
C GLN A 123 -2.16 16.85 9.87
N ARG A 124 -1.44 17.49 10.80
CA ARG A 124 -1.34 17.02 12.19
C ARG A 124 -2.71 16.95 12.88
N ARG A 125 -3.57 17.94 12.67
CA ARG A 125 -4.95 17.94 13.22
C ARG A 125 -5.80 16.81 12.62
N VAL A 126 -5.68 16.58 11.32
CA VAL A 126 -6.40 15.49 10.63
C VAL A 126 -5.97 14.13 11.17
N GLU A 127 -4.67 13.91 11.38
CA GLU A 127 -4.18 12.64 11.93
C GLU A 127 -4.66 12.42 13.37
N GLN A 128 -4.55 13.45 14.22
CA GLN A 128 -5.07 13.40 15.59
C GLN A 128 -6.56 13.08 15.64
N GLU A 129 -7.35 13.70 14.76
CA GLU A 129 -8.80 13.47 14.68
C GLU A 129 -9.10 12.05 14.19
N ARG A 130 -8.33 11.56 13.22
CA ARG A 130 -8.46 10.19 12.71
C ARG A 130 -8.17 9.16 13.80
N GLU A 131 -7.10 9.36 14.58
CA GLU A 131 -6.76 8.53 15.73
C GLU A 131 -7.85 8.59 16.82
N ARG A 132 -8.37 9.79 17.12
CA ARG A 132 -9.47 9.99 18.08
C ARG A 132 -10.70 9.18 17.69
N VAL A 133 -11.14 9.30 16.43
CA VAL A 133 -12.30 8.58 15.90
C VAL A 133 -12.07 7.07 15.88
N ALA A 134 -10.86 6.62 15.54
CA ALA A 134 -10.52 5.20 15.58
C ALA A 134 -10.61 4.66 17.02
N ASN A 135 -10.01 5.36 17.97
CA ASN A 135 -10.05 5.00 19.39
C ASN A 135 -11.50 5.00 19.92
N GLU A 136 -12.29 6.04 19.63
CA GLU A 136 -13.69 6.12 20.00
C GLU A 136 -14.50 4.91 19.49
N ARG A 137 -14.31 4.52 18.23
CA ARG A 137 -14.95 3.31 17.67
C ARG A 137 -14.56 2.05 18.43
N THR A 138 -13.28 1.89 18.79
CA THR A 138 -12.85 0.71 19.56
C THR A 138 -13.43 0.71 20.97
N VAL A 139 -13.44 1.86 21.63
CA VAL A 139 -13.99 2.02 22.99
C VAL A 139 -15.50 1.76 22.99
N SER A 140 -16.23 2.35 22.04
CA SER A 140 -17.67 2.13 21.86
C SER A 140 -18.00 0.64 21.71
N LYS A 141 -17.26 -0.08 20.85
CA LYS A 141 -17.39 -1.53 20.70
C LYS A 141 -17.11 -2.29 21.99
N LYS A 142 -16.05 -1.93 22.73
CA LYS A 142 -15.71 -2.57 24.01
C LYS A 142 -16.79 -2.35 25.07
N VAL A 143 -17.33 -1.14 25.17
CA VAL A 143 -18.41 -0.81 26.10
C VAL A 143 -19.68 -1.55 25.75
N ALA A 144 -20.05 -1.60 24.46
CA ALA A 144 -21.20 -2.35 23.98
C ALA A 144 -21.07 -3.86 24.28
N ALA A 145 -19.90 -4.46 23.98
CA ALA A 145 -19.63 -5.87 24.25
C ALA A 145 -19.67 -6.18 25.76
N ARG A 146 -19.09 -5.31 26.59
CA ARG A 146 -19.15 -5.45 28.06
C ARG A 146 -20.59 -5.38 28.57
N GLY A 147 -21.37 -4.41 28.11
CA GLY A 147 -22.76 -4.25 28.49
C GLY A 147 -23.62 -5.46 28.07
N PHE A 148 -23.39 -5.97 26.86
CA PHE A 148 -24.04 -7.19 26.38
C PHE A 148 -23.66 -8.41 27.22
N ALA A 149 -22.37 -8.64 27.45
CA ALA A 149 -21.89 -9.76 28.25
C ALA A 149 -22.46 -9.74 29.68
N HIS A 150 -22.52 -8.57 30.33
CA HIS A 150 -23.09 -8.47 31.67
C HIS A 150 -24.57 -8.83 31.72
N ARG A 151 -25.38 -8.37 30.75
CA ARG A 151 -26.80 -8.72 30.67
C ARG A 151 -26.97 -10.21 30.36
N TYR A 152 -26.27 -10.69 29.34
CA TYR A 152 -26.34 -12.09 28.90
C TYR A 152 -25.93 -13.06 30.02
N VAL A 153 -24.84 -12.80 30.75
CA VAL A 153 -24.44 -13.63 31.90
C VAL A 153 -25.50 -13.61 32.99
N GLY A 154 -26.12 -12.45 33.28
CA GLY A 154 -27.21 -12.38 34.24
C GLY A 154 -28.42 -13.22 33.85
N ASP A 155 -28.82 -13.16 32.58
CA ASP A 155 -29.95 -13.93 32.04
C ASP A 155 -29.65 -15.43 32.03
N VAL A 156 -28.47 -15.84 31.53
CA VAL A 156 -28.02 -17.24 31.50
C VAL A 156 -27.92 -17.82 32.91
N VAL A 157 -27.39 -17.07 33.88
CA VAL A 157 -27.35 -17.51 35.27
C VAL A 157 -28.77 -17.75 35.76
N SER A 158 -29.69 -16.81 35.57
CA SER A 158 -31.08 -16.97 36.01
C SER A 158 -31.77 -18.16 35.35
N GLU A 159 -31.58 -18.37 34.04
CA GLU A 159 -32.15 -19.50 33.29
C GLU A 159 -31.56 -20.85 33.73
N VAL A 160 -30.24 -20.94 33.91
CA VAL A 160 -29.58 -22.17 34.39
C VAL A 160 -30.01 -22.50 35.81
N PHE A 161 -30.11 -21.51 36.71
CA PHE A 161 -30.61 -21.74 38.06
C PHE A 161 -32.08 -22.18 38.06
N GLY A 162 -32.93 -21.58 37.23
CA GLY A 162 -34.33 -22.02 37.06
C GLY A 162 -34.43 -23.44 36.53
N ASN A 163 -33.69 -23.79 35.48
CA ASN A 163 -33.64 -25.16 34.94
C ASN A 163 -33.12 -26.17 35.99
N MET A 164 -32.13 -25.77 36.80
CA MET A 164 -31.55 -26.63 37.83
C MET A 164 -32.49 -26.81 39.04
N GLU A 165 -33.34 -25.82 39.33
CA GLU A 165 -34.44 -25.92 40.29
C GLU A 165 -35.57 -26.81 39.77
N GLU A 166 -36.01 -26.64 38.52
CA GLU A 166 -37.06 -27.47 37.89
C GLU A 166 -36.65 -28.95 37.76
N THR A 167 -35.38 -29.20 37.46
CA THR A 167 -34.84 -30.58 37.42
C THR A 167 -34.63 -31.19 38.81
N GLY A 168 -34.91 -30.45 39.88
CA GLY A 168 -34.82 -30.93 41.26
C GLY A 168 -33.40 -31.16 41.76
N PHE A 169 -32.39 -30.53 41.13
CA PHE A 169 -31.00 -30.64 41.57
C PHE A 169 -30.78 -29.95 42.91
N PHE A 170 -31.47 -28.83 43.16
CA PHE A 170 -31.53 -28.21 44.48
C PHE A 170 -32.58 -28.93 45.34
N TYR A 171 -32.13 -29.86 46.17
CA TYR A 171 -32.97 -30.54 47.16
C TYR A 171 -32.85 -29.85 48.53
N ASP A 172 -33.91 -29.93 49.32
CA ASP A 172 -33.86 -29.58 50.74
C ASP A 172 -32.99 -30.63 51.46
N PRO A 173 -31.86 -30.23 52.09
CA PRO A 173 -31.01 -31.14 52.84
C PRO A 173 -31.77 -31.97 53.88
N LEU A 174 -32.82 -31.41 54.49
CA LEU A 174 -33.62 -32.10 55.50
C LEU A 174 -34.46 -33.22 54.89
N VAL A 175 -35.10 -32.99 53.74
CA VAL A 175 -35.91 -34.00 53.07
C VAL A 175 -35.03 -35.18 52.64
N LYS A 176 -33.84 -34.89 52.10
CA LYS A 176 -32.90 -35.93 51.70
C LYS A 176 -32.33 -36.70 52.89
N GLU A 177 -32.03 -36.02 54.00
CA GLU A 177 -31.59 -36.69 55.23
C GLU A 177 -32.69 -37.60 55.80
N ILE A 178 -33.95 -37.19 55.73
CA ILE A 178 -35.09 -38.03 56.10
C ILE A 178 -35.18 -39.25 55.18
N GLU A 179 -35.06 -39.07 53.86
CA GLU A 179 -35.11 -40.17 52.88
C GLU A 179 -33.94 -41.14 53.03
N ASP A 180 -32.70 -40.65 53.19
CA ASP A 180 -31.50 -41.47 53.19
C ASP A 180 -31.20 -42.11 54.57
N SER A 181 -31.56 -41.46 55.67
CA SER A 181 -31.20 -41.90 57.03
C SER A 181 -32.42 -42.36 57.84
N PHE A 182 -33.45 -41.51 57.92
CA PHE A 182 -34.61 -41.79 58.78
C PHE A 182 -35.51 -42.89 58.22
N MET A 183 -35.79 -42.89 56.91
CA MET A 183 -36.66 -43.90 56.29
C MET A 183 -36.07 -45.31 56.38
N PRO A 184 -34.78 -45.55 56.10
CA PRO A 184 -34.17 -46.85 56.31
C PRO A 184 -34.13 -47.27 57.78
N TRP A 185 -33.87 -46.34 58.70
CA TRP A 185 -33.92 -46.62 60.14
C TRP A 185 -35.33 -47.03 60.60
N LEU A 186 -36.36 -46.30 60.17
CA LEU A 186 -37.75 -46.57 60.50
C LEU A 186 -38.23 -47.90 59.89
N LEU A 187 -37.98 -48.11 58.59
CA LEU A 187 -38.33 -49.36 57.91
C LEU A 187 -37.54 -50.55 58.49
N GLY A 188 -36.28 -50.35 58.87
CA GLY A 188 -35.46 -51.34 59.60
C GLY A 188 -36.03 -51.67 60.98
N GLY A 189 -36.47 -50.68 61.74
CA GLY A 189 -37.11 -50.88 63.04
C GLY A 189 -38.45 -51.61 62.92
N VAL A 190 -39.29 -51.20 61.96
CA VAL A 190 -40.57 -51.87 61.67
C VAL A 190 -40.35 -53.30 61.22
N THR A 191 -39.41 -53.55 60.30
CA THR A 191 -39.08 -54.93 59.88
C THR A 191 -38.50 -55.76 61.02
N SER A 192 -37.66 -55.21 61.89
CA SER A 192 -37.17 -55.92 63.08
C SER A 192 -38.28 -56.26 64.07
N SER A 193 -39.25 -55.38 64.28
CA SER A 193 -40.41 -55.66 65.15
C SER A 193 -41.35 -56.71 64.55
N ILE A 194 -41.58 -56.67 63.23
CA ILE A 194 -42.34 -57.71 62.52
C ILE A 194 -41.60 -59.04 62.56
N ASN A 195 -40.28 -59.06 62.35
CA ASN A 195 -39.46 -60.27 62.42
C ASN A 195 -39.44 -60.82 63.85
N GLY A 196 -39.28 -59.98 64.87
CA GLY A 196 -39.38 -60.41 66.27
C GLY A 196 -40.74 -60.99 66.62
N ALA A 197 -41.83 -60.40 66.11
CA ALA A 197 -43.18 -60.95 66.28
C ALA A 197 -43.33 -62.28 65.52
N ARG A 198 -42.78 -62.40 64.32
CA ARG A 198 -42.79 -63.63 63.52
C ARG A 198 -41.98 -64.74 64.17
N GLU A 199 -40.77 -64.46 64.63
CA GLU A 199 -39.92 -65.39 65.37
C GLU A 199 -40.60 -65.85 66.66
N ALA A 200 -41.22 -64.93 67.41
CA ALA A 200 -42.02 -65.29 68.57
C ALA A 200 -43.19 -66.21 68.21
N HIS A 201 -43.89 -65.93 67.11
CA HIS A 201 -44.94 -66.82 66.58
C HIS A 201 -44.39 -68.19 66.16
N GLU A 202 -43.25 -68.26 65.48
CA GLU A 202 -42.60 -69.51 65.05
C GLU A 202 -42.13 -70.34 66.26
N ILE A 203 -41.56 -69.71 67.30
CA ILE A 203 -41.18 -70.38 68.55
C ILE A 203 -42.43 -70.91 69.26
N LEU A 204 -43.51 -70.14 69.30
CA LEU A 204 -44.77 -70.55 69.91
C LEU A 204 -45.37 -71.74 69.15
N GLU A 205 -45.35 -71.72 67.82
CA GLU A 205 -45.78 -72.84 66.98
C GLU A 205 -44.90 -74.09 67.19
N GLN A 206 -43.57 -73.94 67.24
CA GLN A 206 -42.65 -75.03 67.57
C GLN A 206 -42.89 -75.58 68.98
N ALA A 207 -43.16 -74.74 69.97
CA ALA A 207 -43.49 -75.15 71.33
C ALA A 207 -44.82 -75.92 71.38
N VAL A 208 -45.84 -75.48 70.64
CA VAL A 208 -47.12 -76.18 70.51
C VAL A 208 -46.94 -77.53 69.81
N VAL A 209 -46.20 -77.59 68.71
CA VAL A 209 -45.89 -78.85 68.01
C VAL A 209 -45.07 -79.79 68.90
N GLY A 210 -44.10 -79.26 69.66
CA GLY A 210 -43.32 -79.99 70.64
C GLY A 210 -44.20 -80.58 71.75
N ALA A 211 -45.10 -79.77 72.33
CA ALA A 211 -46.06 -80.22 73.33
C ALA A 211 -47.02 -81.30 72.79
N LEU A 212 -47.47 -81.16 71.54
CA LEU A 212 -48.31 -82.18 70.87
C LEU A 212 -47.53 -83.49 70.64
N LYS A 213 -46.25 -83.45 70.23
CA LYS A 213 -45.39 -84.65 70.11
C LYS A 213 -45.15 -85.33 71.46
N LEU A 214 -44.93 -84.55 72.53
CA LEU A 214 -44.75 -85.05 73.88
C LEU A 214 -46.05 -85.67 74.44
N SER A 215 -47.20 -85.04 74.16
CA SER A 215 -48.52 -85.59 74.44
C SER A 215 -48.78 -86.89 73.67
N ALA A 216 -48.47 -86.93 72.37
CA ALA A 216 -48.63 -88.13 71.55
C ALA A 216 -47.73 -89.29 72.01
N SER A 217 -46.47 -89.03 72.39
CA SER A 217 -45.56 -90.06 72.93
C SER A 217 -45.99 -90.54 74.32
N LYS A 218 -46.46 -89.64 75.21
CA LYS A 218 -47.11 -90.06 76.48
C LYS A 218 -48.34 -90.91 76.22
N ASN A 219 -49.21 -90.53 75.30
CA ASN A 219 -50.41 -91.31 74.97
C ASN A 219 -50.04 -92.67 74.38
N LYS A 220 -49.02 -92.77 73.53
CA LYS A 220 -48.49 -94.06 73.05
C LYS A 220 -47.99 -94.94 74.20
N LEU A 221 -47.18 -94.39 75.11
CA LEU A 221 -46.72 -95.14 76.29
C LEU A 221 -47.89 -95.58 77.19
N ILE A 222 -48.92 -94.75 77.33
CA ILE A 222 -50.14 -95.12 78.09
C ILE A 222 -50.90 -96.23 77.37
N THR A 223 -51.05 -96.17 76.04
CA THR A 223 -51.70 -97.23 75.27
C THR A 223 -50.89 -98.51 75.27
N ASP A 224 -49.57 -98.43 75.17
CA ASP A 224 -48.67 -99.59 75.21
C ASP A 224 -48.77 -100.27 76.59
N LYS A 225 -48.71 -99.50 77.68
CA LYS A 225 -48.97 -100.02 79.04
C LYS A 225 -50.37 -100.61 79.21
N TYR A 226 -51.39 -99.98 78.61
CA TYR A 226 -52.76 -100.50 78.64
C TYR A 226 -52.88 -101.81 77.85
N ASN A 227 -52.21 -101.94 76.70
CA ASN A 227 -52.17 -103.14 75.89
C ASN A 227 -51.37 -104.26 76.58
N GLU A 228 -50.26 -103.94 77.27
CA GLU A 228 -49.49 -104.88 78.10
C GLU A 228 -50.36 -105.41 79.25
N LEU A 229 -51.06 -104.53 79.98
CA LEU A 229 -52.01 -104.92 81.02
C LEU A 229 -53.18 -105.75 80.48
N GLN A 230 -53.70 -105.43 79.29
CA GLN A 230 -54.72 -106.25 78.64
C GLN A 230 -54.18 -107.61 78.18
N ALA A 231 -52.92 -107.68 77.73
CA ALA A 231 -52.29 -108.94 77.37
C ALA A 231 -52.04 -109.83 78.61
N GLU A 232 -51.65 -109.22 79.74
CA GLU A 232 -51.56 -109.90 81.04
C GLU A 232 -52.94 -110.35 81.54
N ALA A 233 -53.97 -109.50 81.43
CA ALA A 233 -55.34 -109.85 81.80
C ALA A 233 -55.93 -110.96 80.89
N ASN A 234 -55.61 -110.98 79.60
CA ASN A 234 -56.04 -112.04 78.68
C ASN A 234 -55.31 -113.36 78.94
N LYS A 235 -54.01 -113.33 79.28
CA LYS A 235 -53.28 -114.51 79.75
C LYS A 235 -53.87 -115.05 81.06
N ALA A 236 -54.18 -114.18 82.02
CA ALA A 236 -54.84 -114.56 83.27
C ALA A 236 -56.29 -115.07 83.08
N ALA A 237 -57.01 -114.57 82.07
CA ALA A 237 -58.36 -115.02 81.73
C ALA A 237 -58.39 -116.36 80.96
N GLU A 238 -57.34 -116.67 80.18
CA GLU A 238 -57.15 -118.00 79.61
C GLU A 238 -56.77 -119.02 80.69
N GLU A 239 -55.88 -118.66 81.64
CA GLU A 239 -55.52 -119.51 82.78
C GLU A 239 -56.68 -119.75 83.77
N ALA A 240 -57.63 -118.83 83.89
CA ALA A 240 -58.83 -118.98 84.73
C ALA A 240 -59.95 -119.82 84.08
N LYS A 241 -59.95 -120.02 82.75
CA LYS A 241 -60.94 -120.88 82.07
C LYS A 241 -60.62 -122.37 82.13
N GLU A 242 -59.42 -122.75 82.60
CA GLU A 242 -58.96 -124.15 82.67
C GLU A 242 -59.09 -124.79 84.07
N ALA A 243 -59.58 -124.06 85.10
CA ALA A 243 -59.52 -124.49 86.51
C ALA A 243 -60.85 -124.58 87.29
N GLU A 244 -62.05 -124.41 86.70
CA GLU A 244 -63.31 -124.51 87.47
C GLU A 244 -64.44 -125.30 86.78
N GLN A 245 -64.45 -126.63 87.02
CA GLN A 245 -65.58 -127.57 87.28
C GLN A 245 -64.96 -128.94 87.62
N PRO A 246 -65.43 -129.77 88.61
CA PRO A 246 -66.85 -130.17 88.81
C PRO A 246 -67.35 -130.35 90.29
N GLU A 247 -68.64 -130.02 90.57
CA GLU A 247 -69.80 -130.88 90.92
C GLU A 247 -70.07 -131.26 92.41
N VAL A 248 -71.27 -130.92 92.93
CA VAL A 248 -72.37 -131.86 93.32
C VAL A 248 -73.72 -131.11 93.57
N SER A 249 -74.77 -131.58 92.86
CA SER A 249 -76.26 -131.54 92.99
C SER A 249 -77.00 -130.73 94.10
N GLY A 250 -78.23 -130.23 93.89
CA GLY A 250 -79.15 -130.36 92.76
C GLY A 250 -80.61 -129.93 93.04
N GLY A 251 -81.45 -130.02 91.98
CA GLY A 251 -82.93 -129.99 91.97
C GLY A 251 -83.52 -128.74 91.29
N GLY A 252 -84.36 -128.78 90.24
CA GLY A 252 -84.95 -129.85 89.44
C GLY A 252 -86.08 -129.27 88.57
N ASN A 253 -86.35 -129.91 87.42
CA ASN A 253 -87.54 -129.82 86.55
C ASN A 253 -87.94 -128.46 85.95
N ALA A 254 -88.62 -128.32 84.81
CA ALA A 254 -88.86 -129.11 83.61
C ALA A 254 -89.77 -128.21 82.75
N ARG A 255 -89.58 -128.24 81.43
CA ARG A 255 -90.60 -128.07 80.38
C ARG A 255 -91.26 -126.69 80.11
N THR A 256 -91.59 -126.59 78.81
CA THR A 256 -92.54 -125.75 78.04
C THR A 256 -91.98 -124.44 77.46
N LEU A 257 -91.70 -124.34 76.14
CA LEU A 257 -92.64 -124.20 75.00
C LEU A 257 -93.65 -123.07 75.19
N ALA A 258 -93.44 -121.94 74.50
CA ALA A 258 -94.40 -121.30 73.59
C ALA A 258 -93.96 -119.86 73.23
N CYS A 259 -93.98 -119.57 71.92
CA CYS A 259 -93.89 -118.27 71.23
C CYS A 259 -92.59 -117.46 71.30
#